data_AF-A0A531MCN1-F1
#
_entry.id   AF-A0A531MCN1-F1
#
_cell.length_a   1.000
_cell.length_b   1.000
_cell.length_c   1.000
_cell.angle_alpha   90.00
_cell.angle_beta   90.00
_cell.angle_gamma   90.00
#
_symmetry.space_group_name_H-M   'P 1'
#
loop_
_entity.id
_entity.type
_entity.pdbx_description
1 polymer ?
#
loop_
_entity_poly.entity_id
_entity_poly.type
_entity_poly.pdbx_seq_one_letter_code
_entity_poly.pdbx_strand_id
1 'polypeptide(L)'
;LDLFDVIVDATHTGILKPDPRAYAFVTEALGLPAAACVFVDDQQRNVDGGRAAGMRTVHFDVSRPVHSYAEALGHFDIVPAA
;
A
#
# COMPACT_ATOMS: atom_id res chain seq x y z
N LEU A 1 14.50 9.16 -3.80
CA LEU A 1 13.29 8.83 -4.59
C LEU A 1 13.52 7.63 -5.48
N ASP A 2 14.78 7.30 -5.76
CA ASP A 2 15.25 6.24 -6.64
C ASP A 2 14.80 4.80 -6.30
N LEU A 3 14.18 4.60 -5.13
CA LEU A 3 13.57 3.32 -4.74
C LEU A 3 12.10 3.16 -5.20
N PHE A 4 11.51 4.20 -5.82
CA PHE A 4 10.11 4.21 -6.20
C PHE A 4 9.95 4.38 -7.72
N ASP A 5 9.25 3.45 -8.36
CA ASP A 5 8.89 3.56 -9.78
C ASP A 5 7.81 4.63 -10.02
N VAL A 6 6.88 4.76 -9.07
CA VAL A 6 5.73 5.67 -9.14
C VAL A 6 5.56 6.38 -7.80
N ILE A 7 5.29 7.69 -7.87
CA ILE A 7 4.93 8.51 -6.70
C ILE A 7 3.61 9.23 -7.02
N VAL A 8 2.60 8.99 -6.19
CA VAL A 8 1.32 9.71 -6.22
C VAL A 8 1.20 10.51 -4.93
N ASP A 9 1.20 11.84 -5.05
CA ASP A 9 1.14 12.76 -3.92
C ASP A 9 -0.20 13.50 -3.89
N ALA A 10 -0.92 13.35 -2.77
CA ALA A 10 -2.21 14.00 -2.56
C ALA A 10 -2.14 15.54 -2.55
N THR A 11 -0.98 16.13 -2.28
CA THR A 11 -0.75 17.58 -2.36
C THR A 11 -0.94 18.09 -3.79
N HIS A 12 -0.66 17.26 -4.79
CA HIS A 12 -0.83 17.59 -6.20
C HIS A 12 -2.18 17.13 -6.76
N THR A 13 -2.68 15.96 -6.33
CA THR A 13 -3.96 15.43 -6.85
C THR A 13 -5.19 16.00 -6.15
N GLY A 14 -5.04 16.47 -4.91
CA GLY A 14 -6.16 16.88 -4.04
C GLY A 14 -7.04 15.71 -3.56
N ILE A 15 -6.67 14.46 -3.86
CA ILE A 15 -7.44 13.27 -3.52
C ILE A 15 -6.73 12.50 -2.41
N LEU A 16 -7.40 12.37 -1.27
CA LEU A 16 -6.88 11.68 -0.09
C LEU A 16 -7.50 10.29 0.06
N LYS A 17 -6.71 9.36 0.61
CA LYS A 17 -7.25 8.11 1.15
C LYS A 17 -8.28 8.43 2.26
N PRO A 18 -9.38 7.67 2.37
CA PRO A 18 -9.69 6.43 1.67
C PRO A 18 -10.56 6.61 0.41
N ASP A 19 -10.52 7.76 -0.28
CA ASP A 19 -11.18 7.89 -1.58
C ASP A 19 -10.66 6.81 -2.55
N PRO A 20 -11.54 5.99 -3.18
CA PRO A 20 -11.13 4.90 -4.08
C PRO A 20 -10.15 5.33 -5.18
N ARG A 21 -10.25 6.59 -5.64
CA ARG A 21 -9.38 7.12 -6.68
C ARG A 21 -7.92 7.20 -6.24
N ALA A 22 -7.64 7.41 -4.95
CA ALA A 22 -6.27 7.45 -4.45
C ALA A 22 -5.54 6.11 -4.66
N TYR A 23 -6.25 4.99 -4.48
CA TYR A 23 -5.71 3.65 -4.73
C TYR A 23 -5.62 3.36 -6.23
N ALA A 24 -6.63 3.77 -7.00
CA ALA A 24 -6.68 3.60 -8.45
C ALA A 24 -5.50 4.29 -9.15
N PHE A 25 -5.17 5.53 -8.79
CA PHE A 25 -4.05 6.27 -9.36
C PHE A 25 -2.73 5.52 -9.26
N VAL A 26 -2.48 4.84 -8.14
CA VAL A 26 -1.26 4.04 -7.95
C VAL A 26 -1.30 2.79 -8.85
N THR A 27 -2.41 2.05 -8.85
CA THR A 27 -2.53 0.81 -9.66
C THR A 27 -2.47 1.09 -11.16
N GLU A 28 -3.09 2.17 -11.62
CA GLU A 28 -3.08 2.59 -13.03
C GLU A 28 -1.69 3.03 -13.47
N ALA A 29 -1.00 3.84 -12.65
CA ALA A 29 0.36 4.29 -12.95
C ALA A 29 1.38 3.14 -12.94
N LEU A 30 1.21 2.14 -12.08
CA LEU A 30 2.03 0.92 -12.06
C LEU A 30 1.65 -0.07 -13.18
N GLY A 31 0.47 0.06 -13.79
CA GLY A 31 -0.05 -0.91 -14.76
C GLY A 31 -0.34 -2.28 -14.16
N LEU A 32 -0.67 -2.35 -12.87
CA LEU A 32 -0.91 -3.59 -12.13
C LEU A 32 -2.35 -3.67 -11.59
N PRO A 33 -2.96 -4.86 -11.56
CA PRO A 33 -4.25 -5.03 -10.90
C PRO A 33 -4.11 -4.87 -9.38
N ALA A 34 -5.12 -4.34 -8.70
CA ALA A 34 -5.10 -4.11 -7.25
C ALA A 34 -4.74 -5.36 -6.44
N ALA A 35 -5.22 -6.54 -6.86
CA ALA A 35 -4.91 -7.81 -6.20
C ALA A 35 -3.42 -8.19 -6.24
N ALA A 36 -2.66 -7.67 -7.22
CA ALA A 36 -1.22 -7.85 -7.30
C ALA A 36 -0.46 -6.90 -6.36
N CYS A 37 -1.10 -5.90 -5.77
CA CYS A 37 -0.49 -4.94 -4.85
C CYS A 37 -0.72 -5.31 -3.38
N VAL A 38 0.22 -4.90 -2.53
CA VAL A 38 0.05 -4.87 -1.07
C VAL A 38 0.10 -3.42 -0.62
N PHE A 39 -0.98 -2.97 0.01
CA PHE A 39 -1.08 -1.62 0.57
C PHE A 39 -0.74 -1.64 2.06
N VAL A 40 0.23 -0.82 2.46
CA VAL A 40 0.72 -0.73 3.85
C VAL A 40 0.48 0.68 4.36
N ASP A 41 -0.23 0.80 5.48
CA ASP A 41 -0.57 2.10 6.09
C ASP A 41 -0.84 1.91 7.60
N ASP A 42 -0.50 2.91 8.42
CA ASP A 42 -0.70 2.89 9.88
C ASP A 42 -2.12 3.31 10.29
N GLN A 43 -2.89 3.91 9.39
CA GLN A 43 -4.26 4.33 9.67
C GLN A 43 -5.26 3.28 9.20
N GLN A 44 -5.99 2.67 10.15
CA GLN A 44 -7.00 1.64 9.86
C GLN A 44 -7.99 2.07 8.77
N ARG A 45 -8.43 3.35 8.78
CA ARG A 45 -9.35 3.87 7.75
C ARG A 45 -8.80 3.76 6.32
N ASN A 46 -7.49 3.93 6.15
CA ASN A 46 -6.83 3.84 4.85
C ASN A 46 -6.64 2.37 4.46
N VAL A 47 -6.33 1.50 5.43
CA VAL A 47 -6.25 0.04 5.24
C VAL A 47 -7.60 -0.49 4.75
N ASP A 48 -8.70 -0.08 5.38
CA ASP A 48 -10.04 -0.50 4.99
C ASP A 48 -10.39 -0.02 3.57
N GLY A 49 -9.99 1.20 3.21
CA GLY A 49 -10.12 1.72 1.84
C GLY A 49 -9.32 0.91 0.81
N GLY A 50 -8.09 0.53 1.13
CA GLY A 50 -7.26 -0.32 0.26
C GLY A 50 -7.87 -1.71 0.06
N ARG A 51 -8.43 -2.29 1.12
CA ARG A 51 -9.14 -3.57 1.06
C ARG A 51 -10.40 -3.46 0.20
N ALA A 52 -11.17 -2.39 0.36
CA ALA A 52 -12.34 -2.12 -0.47
C ALA A 52 -11.99 -1.91 -1.95
N ALA A 53 -10.80 -1.37 -2.23
CA ALA A 53 -10.25 -1.25 -3.59
C ALA A 53 -9.71 -2.57 -4.17
N GLY A 54 -9.77 -3.69 -3.42
CA GLY A 54 -9.35 -5.01 -3.88
C GLY A 54 -7.85 -5.30 -3.71
N MET A 55 -7.15 -4.49 -2.92
CA MET A 55 -5.74 -4.74 -2.58
C MET A 55 -5.62 -5.73 -1.42
N ARG A 56 -4.49 -6.44 -1.36
CA ARG A 56 -4.02 -7.01 -0.09
C ARG A 56 -3.55 -5.86 0.79
N THR A 57 -3.73 -5.96 2.10
CA THR A 57 -3.48 -4.83 3.00
C THR A 57 -2.82 -5.28 4.29
N VAL A 58 -1.85 -4.50 4.75
CA VAL A 58 -1.22 -4.63 6.06
C VAL A 58 -1.49 -3.37 6.87
N HIS A 59 -2.09 -3.54 8.05
CA HIS A 59 -2.18 -2.45 9.02
C HIS A 59 -0.85 -2.33 9.74
N PHE A 60 -0.11 -1.26 9.45
CA PHE A 60 1.24 -1.11 9.94
C PHE A 60 1.26 -0.73 11.42
N ASP A 61 1.63 -1.68 12.28
CA ASP A 61 1.91 -1.43 13.70
C ASP A 61 3.28 -0.76 13.85
N VAL A 62 3.28 0.56 14.06
CA VAL A 62 4.48 1.37 14.27
C VAL A 62 5.26 0.99 15.53
N SER A 63 4.62 0.32 16.50
CA SER A 63 5.28 -0.17 17.71
C SER A 63 6.00 -1.50 17.49
N ARG A 64 5.66 -2.22 16.41
CA ARG A 64 6.25 -3.52 16.03
C ARG A 64 6.59 -3.57 14.54
N PRO A 65 7.41 -2.64 14.01
CA PRO A 65 7.60 -2.47 12.58
C PRO A 65 8.17 -3.72 11.87
N VAL A 66 9.05 -4.47 12.54
CA VAL A 66 9.61 -5.73 12.01
C VAL A 66 8.52 -6.75 11.69
N HIS A 67 7.47 -6.82 12.51
CA HIS A 67 6.35 -7.72 12.28
C HIS A 67 5.55 -7.30 11.04
N SER A 68 5.22 -6.00 10.94
CA SER A 68 4.47 -5.44 9.81
C SER A 68 5.23 -5.58 8.48
N TYR A 69 6.55 -5.39 8.47
CA TYR A 69 7.38 -5.63 7.28
C TYR A 69 7.37 -7.11 6.88
N ALA A 70 7.50 -8.03 7.85
CA ALA A 70 7.45 -9.46 7.58
C ALA A 70 6.09 -9.88 7.00
N GLU A 71 4.99 -9.33 7.49
CA GLU A 71 3.64 -9.56 6.95
C GLU A 71 3.54 -9.05 5.50
N ALA A 72 3.98 -7.82 5.24
CA ALA A 72 3.93 -7.23 3.90
C ALA A 72 4.74 -8.03 2.88
N LEU A 73 5.95 -8.47 3.24
CA LEU A 73 6.81 -9.29 2.40
C LEU A 73 6.25 -10.71 2.20
N GLY A 74 5.63 -11.27 3.23
CA GLY A 74 5.00 -12.60 3.20
C GLY A 74 3.87 -12.71 2.19
N HIS A 75 3.17 -11.62 1.85
CA HIS A 75 2.19 -11.62 0.76
C HIS A 75 2.80 -11.92 -0.63
N PHE A 76 4.12 -11.76 -0.79
CA PHE A 76 4.83 -12.05 -2.03
C PHE A 76 5.83 -13.20 -1.91
N ASP A 77 5.74 -13.98 -0.82
CA ASP A 77 6.70 -15.04 -0.50
C ASP A 77 8.16 -14.56 -0.45
N ILE A 78 8.37 -13.27 -0.15
CA ILE A 78 9.69 -12.67 0.00
C ILE A 78 10.13 -12.89 1.45
N VAL A 79 11.23 -13.61 1.63
CA VAL A 79 11.86 -13.78 2.94
C VAL A 79 12.88 -12.65 3.13
N PRO A 80 12.82 -11.88 4.24
CA PRO A 80 13.85 -10.89 4.53
C PRO A 80 15.23 -11.57 4.56
N ALA A 81 16.21 -10.99 3.87
CA ALA A 81 17.59 -11.43 4.03
C ALA A 81 18.00 -11.27 5.51
N ALA A 82 18.59 -12.31 6.08
CA ALA A 82 19.05 -12.35 7.47
C ALA A 82 20.14 -11.30 7.75
#